data_AF-A0A519ST32-F1
#
_entry.id   AF-A0A519ST32-F1
#
_cell.length_a   1.000
_cell.length_b   1.000
_cell.length_c   1.000
_cell.angle_alpha   90.00
_cell.angle_beta   90.00
_cell.angle_gamma   90.00
#
_symmetry.space_group_name_H-M   'P 1'
#
loop_
_entity.id
_entity.type
_entity.pdbx_description
1 polymer ?
#
loop_
_entity_poly.entity_id
_entity_poly.type
_entity_poly.pdbx_seq_one_letter_code
_entity_poly.pdbx_strand_id
1 'polypeptide(L)'
;MSKHKLDETHSGRQFGELRAVPADVEQTRTVQFVISNSTRDRHRTVLDPTKWQLDNFNRNGIVGYQHNVYGDGMCDGPNPDDVIGKGRAFLEGDQLIGEVTFEPAEINPQAEKIFRKVLFGSLRATSVGFAEIGKGKYGTGTEARNAADETYYFAGQE
;
A
#
# COMPACT_ATOMS: atom_id res chain seq x y z
N MET A 1 8.44 4.77 -39.09
CA MET A 1 7.79 5.24 -37.85
C MET A 1 8.64 4.74 -36.68
N SER A 2 9.19 5.67 -35.92
CA SER A 2 10.27 5.41 -34.94
C SER A 2 9.73 4.66 -33.73
N LYS A 3 10.46 3.64 -33.28
CA LYS A 3 10.26 2.98 -31.98
C LYS A 3 10.60 4.02 -30.90
N HIS A 4 9.62 4.44 -30.11
CA HIS A 4 9.88 5.26 -28.94
C HIS A 4 10.74 4.46 -27.97
N LYS A 5 12.01 4.87 -27.86
CA LYS A 5 12.92 4.52 -26.78
C LYS A 5 12.32 5.17 -25.53
N LEU A 6 11.86 4.36 -24.58
CA LEU A 6 11.47 4.85 -23.26
C LEU A 6 12.73 5.46 -22.63
N ASP A 7 12.63 6.76 -22.36
CA ASP A 7 13.72 7.58 -21.84
C ASP A 7 13.95 7.25 -20.36
N GLU A 8 15.20 6.99 -19.98
CA GLU A 8 15.65 6.54 -18.65
C GLU A 8 15.68 7.66 -17.59
N THR A 9 14.76 8.62 -17.65
CA THR A 9 14.73 9.73 -16.68
C THR A 9 13.31 10.00 -16.18
N HIS A 10 13.06 9.60 -14.92
CA HIS A 10 11.98 10.08 -14.03
C HIS A 10 10.53 9.73 -14.42
N SER A 11 10.29 8.53 -14.96
CA SER A 11 8.94 8.01 -15.26
C SER A 11 8.76 6.58 -14.76
N GLY A 12 7.74 6.32 -13.92
CA GLY A 12 6.94 5.11 -14.13
C GLY A 12 6.86 4.02 -13.05
N ARG A 13 7.42 4.16 -11.84
CA ARG A 13 7.14 3.19 -10.76
C ARG A 13 5.98 3.68 -9.89
N GLN A 14 4.76 3.38 -10.33
CA GLN A 14 3.55 3.60 -9.53
C GLN A 14 3.62 2.76 -8.24
N PHE A 15 3.16 3.33 -7.13
CA PHE A 15 2.95 2.66 -5.84
C PHE A 15 1.55 3.03 -5.33
N GLY A 16 1.10 2.34 -4.29
CA GLY A 16 -0.30 2.37 -3.86
C GLY A 16 -1.21 1.64 -4.85
N GLU A 17 -0.71 0.68 -5.62
CA GLU A 17 -1.50 -0.04 -6.62
C GLU A 17 -1.22 -1.53 -6.73
N LEU A 18 -2.16 -2.25 -7.34
CA LEU A 18 -2.11 -3.68 -7.61
C LEU A 18 -0.91 -4.00 -8.50
N ARG A 19 -0.02 -4.86 -8.01
CA ARG A 19 1.19 -5.28 -8.69
C ARG A 19 0.88 -6.20 -9.86
N ALA A 20 0.17 -7.30 -9.57
CA ALA A 20 -0.23 -8.30 -10.53
C ALA A 20 -1.34 -9.19 -9.94
N VAL A 21 -2.08 -9.84 -10.83
CA VAL A 21 -3.03 -10.90 -10.49
C VAL A 21 -2.38 -12.25 -10.87
N PRO A 22 -2.04 -13.12 -9.90
CA PRO A 22 -1.47 -14.44 -10.20
C PRO A 22 -2.44 -15.33 -11.00
N ALA A 23 -1.91 -16.29 -11.76
CA ALA A 23 -2.74 -17.20 -12.55
C ALA A 23 -3.59 -18.15 -11.67
N ASP A 24 -3.12 -18.46 -10.47
CA ASP A 24 -3.76 -19.31 -9.46
C ASP A 24 -4.58 -18.49 -8.44
N VAL A 25 -4.85 -17.21 -8.70
CA VAL A 25 -5.53 -16.29 -7.76
C VAL A 25 -6.91 -16.79 -7.32
N GLU A 26 -7.64 -17.53 -8.16
CA GLU A 26 -8.94 -18.08 -7.80
C GLU A 26 -8.83 -19.16 -6.70
N GLN A 27 -7.68 -19.84 -6.64
CA GLN A 27 -7.39 -20.90 -5.66
C GLN A 27 -6.76 -20.31 -4.39
N THR A 28 -5.76 -19.44 -4.57
CA THR A 28 -5.01 -18.84 -3.45
C THR A 28 -5.77 -17.71 -2.78
N ARG A 29 -6.61 -16.99 -3.54
CA ARG A 29 -7.25 -15.72 -3.16
C ARG A 29 -6.24 -14.68 -2.72
N THR A 30 -5.00 -14.78 -3.21
CA THR A 30 -3.88 -13.92 -2.81
C THR A 30 -3.50 -12.96 -3.93
N VAL A 31 -3.40 -11.68 -3.60
CA VAL A 31 -2.90 -10.65 -4.52
C VAL A 31 -1.86 -9.77 -3.84
N GLN A 32 -1.04 -9.10 -4.65
CA GLN A 32 0.02 -8.23 -4.19
C GLN A 32 -0.16 -6.81 -4.70
N PHE A 33 0.18 -5.85 -3.85
CA PHE A 33 0.21 -4.43 -4.14
C PHE A 33 1.63 -3.90 -3.89
N VAL A 34 2.05 -2.94 -4.70
CA VAL A 34 3.24 -2.13 -4.39
C VAL A 34 2.77 -1.06 -3.41
N ILE A 35 3.07 -1.20 -2.12
CA ILE A 35 2.64 -0.22 -1.10
C ILE A 35 3.48 1.06 -1.22
N SER A 36 4.78 0.91 -1.34
CA SER A 36 5.72 2.02 -1.38
C SER A 36 6.93 1.65 -2.23
N ASN A 37 7.44 2.64 -2.94
CA ASN A 37 8.80 2.71 -3.44
C ASN A 37 9.28 4.13 -3.05
N SER A 38 10.58 4.39 -2.87
CA SER A 38 11.10 5.66 -2.30
C SER A 38 10.81 6.94 -3.12
N THR A 39 9.84 6.90 -4.04
CA THR A 39 9.28 8.03 -4.76
C THR A 39 8.51 8.94 -3.82
N ARG A 40 8.64 10.25 -4.05
CA ARG A 40 7.86 11.28 -3.37
C ARG A 40 6.38 11.15 -3.70
N ASP A 41 5.54 11.13 -2.67
CA ASP A 41 4.09 11.06 -2.82
C ASP A 41 3.44 12.43 -3.06
N ARG A 42 2.11 12.43 -3.25
CA ARG A 42 1.32 13.65 -3.43
C ARG A 42 1.30 14.57 -2.20
N HIS A 43 1.65 14.05 -1.03
CA HIS A 43 1.78 14.80 0.22
C HIS A 43 3.17 15.40 0.38
N ARG A 44 4.03 15.27 -0.63
CA ARG A 44 5.45 15.69 -0.62
C ARG A 44 6.23 15.00 0.49
N THR A 45 5.92 13.74 0.72
CA THR A 45 6.63 12.90 1.67
C THR A 45 7.29 11.72 0.96
N VAL A 46 8.33 11.18 1.58
CA VAL A 46 9.01 9.96 1.11
C VAL A 46 9.03 8.95 2.26
N LEU A 47 8.40 7.81 1.98
CA LEU A 47 8.47 6.60 2.79
C LEU A 47 9.54 5.71 2.18
N ASP A 48 10.65 5.52 2.89
CA ASP A 48 11.73 4.66 2.44
C ASP A 48 11.39 3.19 2.79
N PRO A 49 11.21 2.30 1.79
CA PRO A 49 10.88 0.90 2.02
C PRO A 49 11.84 0.22 3.01
N THR A 50 13.13 0.57 3.00
CA THR A 50 14.11 -0.09 3.87
C THR A 50 13.99 0.31 5.34
N LYS A 51 13.12 1.27 5.68
CA LYS A 51 12.93 1.78 7.04
C LYS A 51 11.62 1.34 7.69
N TRP A 52 10.92 0.40 7.07
CA TRP A 52 9.76 -0.25 7.65
C TRP A 52 10.16 -1.34 8.65
N GLN A 53 9.54 -1.32 9.82
CA GLN A 53 9.60 -2.39 10.80
C GLN A 53 8.36 -3.26 10.66
N LEU A 54 8.50 -4.41 9.99
CA LEU A 54 7.35 -5.21 9.56
C LEU A 54 6.98 -6.34 10.53
N ASP A 55 7.76 -6.57 11.58
CA ASP A 55 7.61 -7.75 12.45
C ASP A 55 6.27 -7.77 13.19
N ASN A 56 5.77 -6.62 13.65
CA ASN A 56 4.48 -6.54 14.33
C ASN A 56 3.32 -6.68 13.35
N PHE A 57 3.38 -6.03 12.18
CA PHE A 57 2.37 -6.23 11.14
C PHE A 57 2.34 -7.69 10.70
N ASN A 58 3.47 -8.31 10.38
CA ASN A 58 3.52 -9.69 9.90
C ASN A 58 3.14 -10.74 10.95
N ARG A 59 3.10 -10.38 12.24
CA ARG A 59 2.62 -11.29 13.31
C ARG A 59 1.12 -11.51 13.24
N ASN A 60 0.34 -10.50 12.87
CA ASN A 60 -1.12 -10.57 12.75
C ASN A 60 -1.63 -9.52 11.75
N GLY A 61 -1.16 -9.59 10.52
CA GLY A 61 -1.47 -8.60 9.51
C GLY A 61 -2.93 -8.74 9.11
N ILE A 62 -3.68 -7.65 9.21
CA ILE A 62 -5.05 -7.57 8.71
C ILE A 62 -5.11 -6.57 7.57
N VAL A 63 -6.01 -6.81 6.63
CA VAL A 63 -6.31 -5.89 5.54
C VAL A 63 -7.76 -5.48 5.67
N GLY A 64 -8.00 -4.18 5.76
CA GLY A 64 -9.32 -3.61 5.90
C GLY A 64 -9.86 -3.00 4.60
N TYR A 65 -11.17 -2.82 4.52
CA TYR A 65 -11.80 -2.03 3.48
C TYR A 65 -11.97 -0.56 3.93
N GLN A 66 -11.54 0.38 3.08
CA GLN A 66 -11.79 1.83 3.25
C GLN A 66 -11.34 2.44 4.59
N HIS A 67 -10.22 1.97 5.15
CA HIS A 67 -9.69 2.40 6.46
C HIS A 67 -10.59 2.10 7.67
N ASN A 68 -11.72 1.43 7.48
CA ASN A 68 -12.63 1.09 8.57
C ASN A 68 -12.18 -0.18 9.31
N VAL A 69 -11.05 -0.08 10.01
CA VAL A 69 -10.59 -1.14 10.94
C VAL A 69 -10.63 -0.69 12.40
N TYR A 70 -11.09 0.55 12.62
CA TYR A 70 -11.14 1.20 13.93
C TYR A 70 -12.57 1.57 14.37
N GLY A 71 -13.59 1.37 13.51
CA GLY A 71 -14.96 1.79 13.78
C GLY A 71 -15.11 3.32 13.72
N ASP A 72 -14.65 3.93 12.62
CA ASP A 72 -14.55 5.38 12.43
C ASP A 72 -15.84 6.03 11.90
N GLY A 73 -16.91 5.25 11.73
CA GLY A 73 -18.24 5.74 11.38
C GLY A 73 -18.88 6.52 12.52
N MET A 74 -19.25 7.79 12.28
CA MET A 74 -19.97 8.62 13.27
C MET A 74 -21.31 8.00 13.72
N CYS A 75 -21.88 7.13 12.89
CA CYS A 75 -23.17 6.45 13.12
C CYS A 75 -23.11 4.92 12.96
N ASP A 76 -21.98 4.37 12.53
CA ASP A 76 -21.82 2.94 12.27
C ASP A 76 -20.83 2.35 13.27
N GLY A 77 -21.26 1.31 13.98
CA GLY A 77 -20.41 0.59 14.91
C GLY A 77 -19.32 -0.22 14.19
N PRO A 78 -18.29 -0.67 14.91
CA PRO A 78 -17.26 -1.54 14.34
C PRO A 78 -17.90 -2.82 13.77
N ASN A 79 -17.51 -3.18 12.54
CA ASN A 79 -17.95 -4.39 11.88
C ASN A 79 -16.73 -5.31 11.64
N PRO A 80 -16.72 -6.55 12.17
CA PRO A 80 -15.61 -7.48 11.92
C PRO A 80 -15.40 -7.78 10.43
N ASP A 81 -16.44 -7.71 9.60
CA ASP A 81 -16.37 -8.01 8.16
C ASP A 81 -15.68 -6.89 7.34
N ASP A 82 -15.34 -5.76 7.97
CA ASP A 82 -14.48 -4.75 7.34
C ASP A 82 -13.02 -5.20 7.26
N VAL A 83 -12.63 -6.21 8.05
CA VAL A 83 -11.42 -6.98 7.80
C VAL A 83 -11.70 -7.96 6.67
N ILE A 84 -11.08 -7.76 5.52
CA ILE A 84 -11.35 -8.52 4.28
C ILE A 84 -10.34 -9.62 4.00
N GLY A 85 -9.28 -9.73 4.81
CA GLY A 85 -8.23 -10.71 4.58
C GLY A 85 -7.06 -10.62 5.54
N LYS A 86 -6.23 -11.66 5.50
CA LYS A 86 -4.94 -11.71 6.18
C LYS A 86 -3.88 -11.03 5.33
N GLY A 87 -3.08 -10.19 5.96
CA GLY A 87 -2.03 -9.39 5.35
C GLY A 87 -0.62 -9.90 5.68
N ARG A 88 0.30 -9.70 4.73
CA ARG A 88 1.76 -9.78 4.95
C ARG A 88 2.43 -8.65 4.18
N ALA A 89 3.52 -8.11 4.69
CA ALA A 89 4.34 -7.15 3.99
C ALA A 89 5.80 -7.61 3.95
N PHE A 90 6.49 -7.34 2.84
CA PHE A 90 7.89 -7.68 2.67
C PHE A 90 8.56 -6.80 1.62
N LEU A 91 9.88 -6.70 1.68
CA LEU A 91 10.66 -6.01 0.66
C LEU A 91 10.97 -6.94 -0.51
N GLU A 92 10.80 -6.42 -1.71
CA GLU A 92 11.27 -7.05 -2.93
C GLU A 92 11.99 -5.98 -3.78
N GLY A 93 13.32 -6.07 -3.84
CA GLY A 93 14.13 -5.03 -4.45
C GLY A 93 14.01 -3.70 -3.69
N ASP A 94 13.60 -2.65 -4.40
CA ASP A 94 13.36 -1.29 -3.87
C ASP A 94 11.87 -1.02 -3.57
N GLN A 95 11.04 -2.07 -3.54
CA GLN A 95 9.59 -1.95 -3.32
C GLN A 95 9.19 -2.63 -2.01
N LEU A 96 8.32 -1.96 -1.26
CA LEU A 96 7.53 -2.59 -0.21
C LEU A 96 6.29 -3.22 -0.84
N ILE A 97 6.18 -4.52 -0.71
CA ILE A 97 5.05 -5.31 -1.21
C ILE A 97 4.10 -5.60 -0.07
N GLY A 98 2.83 -5.28 -0.29
CA GLY A 98 1.71 -5.72 0.53
C GLY A 98 1.01 -6.89 -0.12
N GLU A 99 0.82 -7.97 0.62
CA GLU A 99 0.14 -9.17 0.18
C GLU A 99 -1.13 -9.34 1.02
N VAL A 100 -2.26 -9.62 0.35
CA VAL A 100 -3.53 -9.93 1.00
C VAL A 100 -4.02 -11.27 0.52
N THR A 101 -4.43 -12.13 1.46
CA THR A 101 -5.23 -13.32 1.18
C THR A 101 -6.66 -13.05 1.62
N PHE A 102 -7.57 -12.91 0.66
CA PHE A 102 -8.98 -12.56 0.92
C PHE A 102 -9.71 -13.69 1.63
N GLU A 103 -10.54 -13.32 2.60
CA GLU A 103 -11.44 -14.27 3.25
C GLU A 103 -12.38 -14.93 2.24
N PRO A 104 -12.75 -16.21 2.45
CA PRO A 104 -13.67 -16.90 1.57
C PRO A 104 -15.11 -16.39 1.77
N ALA A 105 -15.95 -16.57 0.75
CA ALA A 105 -17.31 -16.01 0.73
C ALA A 105 -18.20 -16.52 1.86
N GLU A 106 -17.94 -17.73 2.36
CA GLU A 106 -18.67 -18.35 3.47
C GLU A 106 -18.36 -17.70 4.82
N ILE A 107 -17.22 -17.03 4.94
CA ILE A 107 -16.80 -16.29 6.14
C ILE A 107 -17.20 -14.82 6.01
N ASN A 108 -16.89 -14.21 4.87
CA ASN A 108 -17.10 -12.78 4.66
C ASN A 108 -17.54 -12.50 3.20
N PRO A 109 -18.85 -12.35 2.95
CA PRO A 109 -19.37 -12.01 1.62
C PRO A 109 -18.89 -10.64 1.10
N GLN A 110 -18.55 -9.71 1.99
CA GLN A 110 -17.98 -8.43 1.62
C GLN A 110 -16.57 -8.62 1.04
N ALA A 111 -15.72 -9.43 1.68
CA ALA A 111 -14.40 -9.78 1.16
C ALA A 111 -14.47 -10.39 -0.25
N GLU A 112 -15.43 -11.29 -0.52
CA GLU A 112 -15.65 -11.85 -1.86
C GLU A 112 -16.01 -10.76 -2.87
N LYS A 113 -16.90 -9.84 -2.53
CA LYS A 113 -17.26 -8.72 -3.41
C LYS A 113 -16.05 -7.84 -3.73
N ILE A 114 -15.20 -7.55 -2.75
CA ILE A 114 -13.97 -6.77 -2.96
C ILE A 114 -12.98 -7.55 -3.82
N PHE A 115 -12.76 -8.84 -3.53
CA PHE A 115 -11.90 -9.72 -4.33
C PHE A 115 -12.31 -9.71 -5.80
N ARG A 116 -13.60 -9.90 -6.10
CA ARG A 116 -14.12 -9.84 -7.48
C ARG A 116 -13.92 -8.47 -8.11
N LYS A 117 -14.06 -7.38 -7.36
CA LYS A 117 -13.81 -6.00 -7.84
C LYS A 117 -12.34 -5.73 -8.14
N VAL A 118 -11.42 -6.36 -7.41
CA VAL A 118 -9.97 -6.34 -7.68
C VAL A 118 -9.68 -7.09 -8.96
N LEU A 119 -10.19 -8.32 -9.12
CA LEU A 119 -10.02 -9.11 -10.35
C LEU A 119 -10.62 -8.42 -11.58
N PHE A 120 -11.78 -7.78 -11.42
CA PHE A 120 -12.41 -6.97 -12.46
C PHE A 120 -11.61 -5.70 -12.79
N GLY A 121 -10.77 -5.22 -11.87
CA GLY A 121 -9.93 -4.03 -12.06
C GLY A 121 -10.60 -2.71 -11.69
N SER A 122 -11.77 -2.73 -11.05
CA SER A 122 -12.42 -1.51 -10.53
C SER A 122 -11.80 -1.00 -9.22
N LEU A 123 -11.16 -1.89 -8.45
CA LEU A 123 -10.40 -1.54 -7.25
C LEU A 123 -8.94 -1.96 -7.46
N ARG A 124 -8.08 -0.97 -7.74
CA ARG A 124 -6.65 -1.19 -8.01
C ARG A 124 -5.74 -0.50 -6.99
N ALA A 125 -6.25 0.48 -6.27
CA ALA A 125 -5.46 1.25 -5.32
C ALA A 125 -5.42 0.57 -3.95
N THR A 126 -4.34 0.80 -3.21
CA THR A 126 -4.21 0.46 -1.80
C THR A 126 -3.67 1.65 -1.02
N SER A 127 -3.93 1.65 0.29
CA SER A 127 -3.35 2.59 1.23
C SER A 127 -2.79 1.83 2.42
N VAL A 128 -1.81 2.43 3.08
CA VAL A 128 -1.23 1.90 4.33
C VAL A 128 -1.47 2.91 5.45
N GLY A 129 -1.91 2.40 6.60
CA GLY A 129 -1.82 3.13 7.86
C GLY A 129 -0.50 2.75 8.54
N PHE A 130 0.21 3.72 9.10
CA PHE A 130 1.50 3.47 9.76
C PHE A 130 1.71 4.39 10.95
N ALA A 131 2.54 3.94 11.89
CA ALA A 131 3.10 4.76 12.95
C ALA A 131 4.48 5.26 12.55
N GLU A 132 4.79 6.52 12.81
CA GLU A 132 6.14 7.06 12.59
C GLU A 132 7.13 6.52 13.63
N ILE A 133 8.31 6.12 13.15
CA ILE A 133 9.44 5.78 14.01
C ILE A 133 10.48 6.90 13.93
N GLY A 134 10.71 7.56 15.05
CA GLY A 134 11.64 8.67 15.15
C GLY A 134 11.15 9.94 14.47
N LYS A 135 12.05 10.91 14.30
CA LYS A 135 11.74 12.20 13.68
C LYS A 135 12.35 12.28 12.28
N GLY A 136 11.50 12.46 11.28
CA GLY A 136 11.94 12.70 9.91
C GLY A 136 12.64 14.03 9.72
N LYS A 137 13.02 14.32 8.47
CA LYS A 137 13.73 15.54 8.09
C LYS A 137 13.27 16.04 6.73
N TYR A 138 13.33 17.36 6.54
CA TYR A 138 13.22 17.92 5.20
C TYR A 138 14.48 17.62 4.39
N GLY A 139 14.33 17.61 3.06
CA GLY A 139 15.45 17.51 2.12
C GLY A 139 16.39 18.72 2.18
N THR A 140 17.28 18.80 1.21
CA THR A 140 18.25 19.91 1.07
C THR A 140 18.04 20.63 -0.26
N GLY A 141 18.54 21.85 -0.40
CA GLY A 141 18.41 22.60 -1.65
C GLY A 141 16.95 22.92 -1.97
N THR A 142 16.47 22.51 -3.16
CA THR A 142 15.07 22.75 -3.58
C THR A 142 14.05 21.97 -2.75
N GLU A 143 14.47 20.91 -2.07
CA GLU A 143 13.62 20.08 -1.21
C GLU A 143 13.63 20.51 0.26
N ALA A 144 14.38 21.57 0.58
CA ALA A 144 14.42 22.11 1.93
C ALA A 144 13.05 22.65 2.37
N ARG A 145 12.91 22.84 3.69
CA ARG A 145 11.70 23.43 4.26
C ARG A 145 11.46 24.83 3.68
N ASN A 146 10.22 25.08 3.24
CA ASN A 146 9.76 26.28 2.54
C ASN A 146 10.42 26.53 1.17
N ALA A 147 11.05 25.52 0.55
CA ALA A 147 11.58 25.60 -0.81
C ALA A 147 10.57 25.09 -1.86
N ALA A 148 10.90 25.26 -3.14
CA ALA A 148 10.00 25.00 -4.26
C ALA A 148 9.47 23.55 -4.30
N ASP A 149 10.34 22.60 -3.96
CA ASP A 149 10.07 21.16 -3.97
C ASP A 149 10.14 20.57 -2.55
N GLU A 150 9.76 21.35 -1.53
CA GLU A 150 9.78 20.93 -0.12
C GLU A 150 9.34 19.48 0.03
N THR A 151 10.24 18.63 0.53
CA THR A 151 10.00 17.19 0.67
C THR A 151 10.38 16.73 2.07
N TYR A 152 9.48 16.01 2.73
CA TYR A 152 9.70 15.43 4.05
C TYR A 152 10.05 13.94 3.94
N TYR A 153 11.21 13.57 4.47
CA TYR A 153 11.69 12.20 4.53
C TYR A 153 11.44 11.65 5.91
N PHE A 154 10.58 10.64 6.01
CA PHE A 154 10.35 9.96 7.26
C PHE A 154 11.60 9.19 7.73
N ALA A 155 11.78 9.13 9.05
CA ALA A 155 12.89 8.41 9.66
C ALA A 155 12.67 6.90 9.73
N GLY A 156 11.42 6.44 9.74
CA GLY A 156 11.00 5.05 9.69
C GLY A 156 9.50 4.91 9.95
N GLN A 157 8.98 3.71 9.73
CA GLN A 157 7.55 3.39 9.88
C GLN A 157 7.35 1.99 10.45
N GLU A 158 6.22 1.80 11.10
CA GLU A 158 5.67 0.49 11.50
C GLU A 158 4.20 0.37 11.08
#